data_AF-A0A942Y802-F1
#
_entry.id   AF-A0A942Y802-F1
#
_cell.length_a   1.000
_cell.length_b   1.000
_cell.length_c   1.000
_cell.angle_alpha   90.00
_cell.angle_beta   90.00
_cell.angle_gamma   90.00
#
_symmetry.space_group_name_H-M   'P 1'
#
loop_
_entity.id
_entity.type
_entity.pdbx_description
1 polymer ?
#
loop_
_entity_poly.entity_id
_entity_poly.type
_entity_poly.pdbx_seq_one_letter_code
_entity_poly.pdbx_strand_id
1 'polypeptide(L)' 'MRALCACIDDLTDVELADLNLPTGQPLLYRLDAAGSLQPRGGEYLDPAAHQAAALVVAEGGT' A
#
# COMPACT_ATOMS: atom_id res chain seq x y z
N MET A 1 -6.07 6.21 -3.52
CA MET A 1 -5.69 4.90 -2.94
C MET A 1 -5.05 5.04 -1.56
N ARG A 2 -4.11 5.97 -1.33
CA ARG A 2 -3.45 6.16 -0.01
C ARG A 2 -4.41 6.35 1.18
N ALA A 3 -5.46 7.15 1.04
CA ALA A 3 -6.44 7.38 2.13
C ALA A 3 -7.21 6.12 2.55
N LEU A 4 -7.44 5.18 1.62
CA LEU A 4 -8.11 3.91 1.93
C LEU A 4 -7.16 2.98 2.71
N CYS A 5 -5.91 2.88 2.27
CA CYS A 5 -4.87 2.14 3.00
C CYS A 5 -4.66 2.73 4.41
N ALA A 6 -4.62 4.06 4.54
CA ALA A 6 -4.52 4.73 5.84
C ALA A 6 -5.64 4.31 6.81
N CYS A 7 -6.87 4.24 6.31
CA CYS A 7 -8.04 3.91 7.11
C CYS A 7 -8.13 2.42 7.47
N ILE A 8 -7.67 1.53 6.58
CA ILE A 8 -7.69 0.08 6.78
C ILE A 8 -6.54 -0.39 7.68
N ASP A 9 -5.35 0.17 7.48
CA ASP A 9 -4.12 -0.28 8.14
C ASP A 9 -3.79 0.51 9.42
N ASP A 10 -4.69 1.43 9.81
CA ASP A 10 -4.51 2.37 10.94
C ASP A 10 -3.11 3.00 10.90
N LEU A 11 -2.78 3.58 9.74
CA LEU A 11 -1.45 4.16 9.51
C LEU A 11 -1.33 5.47 10.29
N THR A 12 -0.22 5.61 11.00
CA THR A 12 0.17 6.90 11.58
C THR A 12 0.49 7.92 10.48
N ASP A 13 0.46 9.22 10.79
CA ASP A 13 0.78 10.27 9.83
C ASP A 13 2.18 10.10 9.20
N VAL A 14 3.13 9.55 9.96
CA VAL A 14 4.48 9.23 9.48
C VAL A 14 4.45 8.08 8.48
N GLU A 15 3.79 6.96 8.84
CA GLU A 15 3.66 5.81 7.93
C GLU A 15 2.89 6.17 6.65
N LEU A 16 1.89 7.04 6.74
CA LEU A 16 1.13 7.52 5.60
C LEU A 16 1.96 8.42 4.69
N ALA A 17 2.82 9.28 5.27
CA ALA A 17 3.73 10.13 4.51
C ALA A 17 4.78 9.30 3.75
N ASP A 18 5.26 8.21 4.35
CA ASP A 18 6.22 7.28 3.73
C ASP A 18 5.56 6.26 2.78
N LEU A 19 4.22 6.16 2.79
CA LEU A 19 3.49 5.20 1.95
C LEU A 19 3.55 5.61 0.47
N ASN A 20 4.43 4.94 -0.28
CA ASN A 20 4.52 5.10 -1.73
C ASN A 20 3.80 3.99 -2.47
N LEU A 21 2.64 4.33 -3.02
CA LEU A 21 1.84 3.43 -3.86
C LEU A 21 2.12 3.73 -5.34
N PRO A 22 2.74 2.80 -6.08
CA PRO A 22 2.95 2.90 -7.51
C PRO A 22 1.61 2.91 -8.27
N THR A 23 1.57 3.65 -9.38
CA THR A 23 0.35 3.80 -10.18
C THR A 23 0.07 2.54 -10.97
N GLY A 24 -1.22 2.17 -11.09
CA GLY A 24 -1.66 1.03 -11.90
C GLY A 24 -1.35 -0.35 -11.32
N GLN A 25 -0.84 -0.44 -10.09
CA GLN A 25 -0.49 -1.71 -9.46
C GLN A 25 -1.54 -2.11 -8.40
N PRO A 26 -2.21 -3.27 -8.56
CA PRO A 26 -3.26 -3.70 -7.64
C PRO A 26 -2.68 -4.23 -6.32
N LEU A 27 -3.34 -3.87 -5.23
CA LEU A 27 -3.10 -4.35 -3.87
C LEU A 27 -4.20 -5.31 -3.43
N LEU A 28 -3.80 -6.49 -2.97
CA LEU A 28 -4.67 -7.52 -2.47
C LEU A 28 -4.73 -7.45 -0.94
N TYR A 29 -5.94 -7.34 -0.41
CA TYR A 29 -6.24 -7.54 0.99
C TYR A 29 -7.17 -8.75 1.12
N ARG A 30 -6.91 -9.63 2.09
CA ARG A 30 -7.78 -10.75 2.43
C ARG A 30 -8.55 -10.40 3.70
N LEU A 31 -9.87 -10.52 3.63
CA LEU A 31 -10.72 -10.39 4.80
C LEU A 31 -10.66 -11.69 5.60
N ASP A 32 -10.27 -11.61 6.86
CA ASP A 32 -10.34 -12.75 7.76
C ASP A 32 -11.76 -12.96 8.31
N ALA A 33 -11.97 -14.08 9.00
CA ALA A 33 -13.26 -14.42 9.60
C ALA A 33 -13.70 -13.45 10.71
N ALA A 34 -12.78 -12.64 11.24
CA ALA A 34 -13.08 -11.59 12.23
C ALA A 34 -13.40 -10.24 11.57
N GLY A 35 -13.37 -10.15 10.24
CA GLY A 35 -13.62 -8.93 9.48
C GLY A 35 -12.42 -7.99 9.39
N SER A 36 -11.22 -8.44 9.76
CA SER A 36 -9.99 -7.67 9.61
C SER A 36 -9.35 -7.93 8.25
N LEU A 37 -8.73 -6.91 7.66
CA LEU A 37 -8.02 -7.02 6.39
C LEU A 37 -6.55 -7.36 6.65
N GLN A 38 -6.07 -8.44 6.04
CA GLN A 38 -4.70 -8.93 6.18
C GLN A 38 -4.08 -9.28 4.81
N PRO A 39 -2.76 -9.12 4.63
CA PRO A 39 -1.80 -8.51 5.56
C PRO A 39 -1.92 -6.98 5.61
N ARG A 40 -1.46 -6.38 6.72
CA ARG A 40 -1.37 -4.92 6.86
C ARG A 40 -0.48 -4.35 5.75
N GLY A 41 -0.95 -3.34 5.03
CA GLY A 41 -0.28 -2.75 3.87
C GLY A 41 -0.57 -3.45 2.53
N GLY A 42 -1.35 -4.54 2.56
CA GLY A 42 -1.72 -5.31 1.38
C GLY A 42 -0.57 -6.07 0.73
N GLU A 43 -0.90 -6.96 -0.19
CA GLU A 43 0.05 -7.72 -0.98
C GLU A 43 -0.08 -7.31 -2.46
N TYR A 44 1.00 -6.88 -3.09
CA TYR A 44 0.96 -6.63 -4.53
C TYR A 44 0.75 -7.94 -5.27
N LEU A 45 -0.14 -7.93 -6.26
CA LEU A 45 -0.38 -9.10 -7.10
C LEU A 45 0.81 -9.41 -8.02
N ASP A 46 1.54 -8.36 -8.43
CA ASP A 46 2.76 -8.46 -9.22
C ASP A 46 3.98 -8.32 -8.30
N PRO A 47 4.86 -9.32 -8.20
CA PRO A 47 6.09 -9.20 -7.40
C PRO A 47 7.04 -8.10 -7.89
N ALA A 48 6.97 -7.68 -9.16
CA ALA A 48 7.75 -6.55 -9.68
C ALA A 48 7.24 -5.19 -9.19
N ALA A 49 6.00 -5.12 -8.70
CA ALA A 49 5.41 -3.90 -8.15
C ALA A 49 6.16 -3.39 -6.92
N HIS A 50 6.72 -4.30 -6.11
CA HIS A 50 7.51 -3.92 -4.94
C HIS A 50 8.79 -3.15 -5.33
N GLN A 51 9.40 -3.55 -6.46
CA GLN A 51 10.56 -2.85 -7.02
C GLN A 51 10.15 -1.50 -7.61
N ALA A 52 9.01 -1.43 -8.29
CA ALA A 52 8.47 -0.18 -8.80
C ALA A 52 8.14 0.81 -7.68
N ALA A 53 7.57 0.36 -6.56
CA ALA A 53 7.33 1.19 -5.38
C ALA A 53 8.63 1.80 -4.82
N ALA A 54 9.72 1.03 -4.79
CA ALA A 54 11.04 1.51 -4.38
C ALA A 54 11.64 2.51 -5.39
N LEU A 55 11.36 2.35 -6.68
CA LEU A 55 11.84 3.25 -7.73
C LEU A 55 11.07 4.58 -7.78
N VAL A 56 9.77 4.58 -7.42
CA VAL A 56 8.94 5.79 -7.31
C VAL A 56 9.48 6.77 -6.26
N VAL A 57 10.29 6.31 -5.30
CA VAL A 57 11.03 7.16 -4.35
C VAL A 57 11.97 8.16 -5.08
N ALA A 58 12.47 7.80 -6.26
CA ALA A 58 13.37 8.64 -7.04
C ALA A 58 12.66 9.65 -7.96
N GLU A 59 11.42 9.35 -8.37
CA GLU A 59 10.62 10.21 -9.26
C GLU A 59 9.47 10.84 -8.48
N GLY A 60 9.83 11.67 -7.49
CA GLY A 60 8.92 12.44 -6.65
C GLY A 60 7.69 12.92 -7.41
N GLY A 61 6.56 12.29 -7.10
CA GLY A 61 5.25 12.69 -7.61
C GLY A 61 4.95 14.12 -7.18
N THR A 62 4.55 14.93 -8.16
CA THR A 62 4.13 16.33 -8.04
C THR A 62 2.98 16.51 -7.05
#